data_AF-A0A139I0U0-F1
#
_entry.id   AF-A0A139I0U0-F1
#
_cell.length_a   1.000
_cell.length_b   1.000
_cell.length_c   1.000
_cell.angle_alpha   90.00
_cell.angle_beta   90.00
_cell.angle_gamma   90.00
#
_symmetry.space_group_name_H-M   'P 1'
#
loop_
_entity.id
_entity.type
_entity.pdbx_description
1 polymer ?
#
loop_
_entity_poly.entity_id
_entity_poly.type
_entity_poly.pdbx_seq_one_letter_code
_entity_poly.pdbx_strand_id
1 'polypeptide(L)'
;MECVLLKRLDTSDGAEYLIKMRAFRNFADRHMYRMLLDICDEDNAKEMAKRLLIGNGRVLPEPLFWRILEHLVQAAIVMEQGTLTSEQGTLTSVQDGWQQIVHRDLKADSAFMTSTPRCYYPRALVSDFGMCLSEFESAIVPSADDLWDPKVYRNNVTGANTGAWTCQPYEATPDEDINGENEPRPEGLLILSPANVWCIGITIFQIMNGGEPRLQTKTHYTSASDDHWYSWNPETAVP
;
A
#
# COMPACT_ATOMS: atom_id res chain seq x y z
N MET A 1 0.68 -15.89 -7.47
CA MET A 1 -0.32 -14.99 -6.85
C MET A 1 -0.37 -13.66 -7.59
N GLU A 2 0.73 -12.90 -7.63
CA GLU A 2 0.84 -11.60 -8.33
C GLU A 2 0.27 -11.58 -9.77
N CYS A 3 0.61 -12.56 -10.62
CA CYS A 3 0.10 -12.61 -11.99
C CYS A 3 -1.43 -12.72 -12.09
N VAL A 4 -2.10 -13.31 -11.10
CA VAL A 4 -3.57 -13.42 -11.04
C VAL A 4 -4.18 -12.08 -10.64
N LEU A 5 -3.59 -11.41 -9.64
CA LEU A 5 -4.01 -10.09 -9.18
C LEU A 5 -3.87 -9.05 -10.29
N LEU A 6 -2.71 -9.01 -10.97
CA LEU A 6 -2.47 -8.07 -12.06
C LEU A 6 -3.45 -8.27 -13.22
N LYS A 7 -3.82 -9.52 -13.56
CA LYS A 7 -4.87 -9.77 -14.57
C LYS A 7 -6.24 -9.26 -14.15
N ARG A 8 -6.57 -9.44 -12.87
CA ARG A 8 -7.85 -8.99 -12.32
C ARG A 8 -7.93 -7.46 -12.26
N LEU A 9 -6.82 -6.80 -11.96
CA LEU A 9 -6.72 -5.35 -11.96
C LEU A 9 -6.73 -4.76 -13.38
N ASP A 10 -6.20 -5.46 -14.38
CA ASP A 10 -6.18 -4.99 -15.78
C ASP A 10 -7.57 -4.86 -16.41
N THR A 11 -8.61 -5.45 -15.80
CA THR A 11 -10.01 -5.32 -16.25
C THR A 11 -10.74 -4.12 -15.64
N SER A 12 -10.14 -3.42 -14.68
CA SER A 12 -10.71 -2.23 -14.06
C SER A 12 -10.56 -0.99 -14.97
N ASP A 13 -11.46 -0.03 -14.83
CA ASP A 13 -11.38 1.28 -15.48
C ASP A 13 -10.27 2.18 -14.90
N GLY A 14 -9.68 1.82 -13.76
CA GLY A 14 -8.52 2.47 -13.17
C GLY A 14 -7.18 1.76 -13.36
N ALA A 15 -7.11 0.79 -14.27
CA ALA A 15 -5.88 0.05 -14.59
C ALA A 15 -4.71 0.96 -15.00
N GLU A 16 -4.98 2.21 -15.40
CA GLU A 16 -3.96 3.16 -15.80
C GLU A 16 -3.07 3.70 -14.67
N TYR A 17 -3.43 3.43 -13.40
CA TYR A 17 -2.65 3.76 -12.20
C TYR A 17 -1.89 2.55 -11.63
N LEU A 18 -1.91 1.43 -12.35
CA LEU A 18 -1.32 0.16 -11.95
C LEU A 18 -0.34 -0.29 -13.03
N ILE A 19 0.72 -1.01 -12.64
CA ILE A 19 1.66 -1.56 -13.60
C ILE A 19 0.96 -2.61 -14.47
N LYS A 20 1.06 -2.47 -15.79
CA LYS A 20 0.39 -3.39 -16.70
C LYS A 20 1.24 -4.64 -16.95
N MET A 21 0.65 -5.81 -16.74
CA MET A 21 1.24 -7.07 -17.15
C MET A 21 0.89 -7.37 -18.61
N ARG A 22 1.90 -7.41 -19.48
CA ARG A 22 1.75 -7.72 -20.91
C ARG A 22 1.67 -9.20 -21.19
N ALA A 23 2.44 -9.99 -20.45
CA ALA A 23 2.45 -11.43 -20.58
C ALA A 23 3.02 -12.08 -19.32
N PHE A 24 2.79 -13.38 -19.18
CA PHE A 24 3.42 -14.20 -18.16
C PHE A 24 3.75 -15.57 -18.75
N ARG A 25 4.75 -16.24 -18.17
CA ARG A 25 5.12 -17.60 -18.51
C ARG A 25 5.41 -18.38 -17.24
N ASN A 26 4.82 -19.57 -17.13
CA ASN A 26 5.10 -20.52 -16.07
C ASN A 26 6.15 -21.52 -16.55
N PHE A 27 7.22 -21.70 -15.78
CA PHE A 27 8.24 -22.72 -15.94
C PHE A 27 8.15 -23.66 -14.74
N ALA A 28 7.17 -24.56 -14.78
CA ALA A 28 6.85 -25.44 -13.66
C ALA A 28 8.03 -26.35 -13.27
N ASP A 29 8.81 -26.80 -14.26
CA ASP A 29 10.04 -27.58 -14.10
C ASP A 29 11.13 -26.85 -13.29
N ARG A 30 11.06 -25.53 -13.23
CA ARG A 30 12.04 -24.66 -12.55
C ARG A 30 11.46 -23.95 -11.34
N HIS A 31 10.21 -24.25 -10.97
CA HIS A 31 9.47 -23.53 -9.94
C HIS A 31 9.53 -22.00 -10.15
N MET A 32 9.45 -21.56 -11.40
CA MET A 32 9.70 -20.17 -11.78
C MET A 32 8.54 -19.61 -12.60
N TYR A 33 8.12 -18.39 -12.25
CA TYR A 33 7.23 -17.59 -13.08
C TYR A 33 8.02 -16.41 -13.63
N ARG A 34 7.74 -16.05 -14.88
CA ARG A 34 8.25 -14.81 -15.49
C ARG A 34 7.07 -13.94 -15.89
N MET A 35 7.07 -12.70 -15.45
CA MET A 35 6.12 -11.68 -15.87
C MET A 35 6.84 -10.66 -16.75
N LEU A 36 6.16 -10.23 -17.81
CA LEU A 36 6.58 -9.13 -18.66
C LEU A 36 5.66 -7.95 -18.34
N LEU A 37 6.24 -6.94 -17.69
CA LEU A 37 5.54 -5.73 -17.25
C LEU A 37 5.88 -4.57 -18.18
N ASP A 38 5.06 -3.52 -18.15
CA ASP A 38 5.39 -2.26 -18.80
C ASP A 38 6.67 -1.64 -18.22
N ILE A 39 7.41 -0.94 -19.09
CA ILE A 39 8.60 -0.20 -18.68
C ILE A 39 8.16 1.21 -18.28
N CYS A 40 8.61 1.63 -17.09
CA CYS A 40 8.49 2.98 -16.58
C CYS A 40 9.82 3.72 -16.80
N ASP A 41 9.80 4.82 -17.54
CA ASP A 41 11.00 5.51 -18.04
C ASP A 41 11.58 6.54 -17.06
N GLU A 42 10.91 6.80 -15.93
CA GLU A 42 11.28 7.84 -14.96
C GLU A 42 11.69 7.29 -13.58
N ASP A 43 12.05 6.00 -13.50
CA ASP A 43 12.39 5.27 -12.26
C ASP A 43 11.21 5.23 -11.26
N ASN A 44 11.44 4.94 -9.97
CA ASN A 44 10.43 5.00 -8.93
C ASN A 44 10.41 6.35 -8.19
N ALA A 45 9.33 6.59 -7.43
CA ALA A 45 9.11 7.84 -6.70
C ALA A 45 10.22 8.15 -5.69
N LYS A 46 10.85 7.14 -5.09
CA LYS A 46 11.99 7.32 -4.17
C LYS A 46 13.23 7.83 -4.89
N GLU A 47 13.61 7.21 -6.01
CA GLU A 47 14.77 7.65 -6.80
C GLU A 47 14.51 9.01 -7.45
N MET A 48 13.28 9.29 -7.88
CA MET A 48 12.87 10.63 -8.31
C MET A 48 13.01 11.67 -7.19
N ALA A 49 12.48 11.40 -6.00
CA ALA A 49 12.59 12.30 -4.85
C ALA A 49 14.06 12.55 -4.48
N LYS A 50 14.89 11.51 -4.43
CA LYS A 50 16.34 11.65 -4.18
C LYS A 50 17.02 12.55 -5.22
N ARG A 51 16.76 12.33 -6.52
CA ARG A 51 17.34 13.16 -7.60
C ARG A 51 16.96 14.63 -7.44
N LEU A 52 15.70 14.92 -7.14
CA LEU A 52 15.21 16.29 -6.99
C LEU A 52 15.69 16.95 -5.69
N LEU A 53 15.76 16.22 -4.59
CA LEU A 53 16.25 16.75 -3.31
C LEU A 53 17.75 17.04 -3.34
N ILE A 54 18.54 16.24 -4.06
CA ILE A 54 19.98 16.48 -4.25
C ILE A 54 20.20 17.62 -5.25
N GLY A 55 19.43 17.67 -6.35
CA GLY A 55 19.63 18.62 -7.44
C GLY A 55 19.04 20.02 -7.22
N ASN A 56 17.93 20.15 -6.50
CA ASN A 56 17.17 21.41 -6.37
C ASN A 56 17.24 22.07 -4.99
N GLY A 57 18.33 21.87 -4.25
CA GLY A 57 18.47 22.47 -2.92
C GLY A 57 17.46 21.94 -1.90
N ARG A 58 17.11 20.65 -2.00
CA ARG A 58 16.20 19.92 -1.08
C ARG A 58 14.73 20.32 -1.15
N VAL A 59 14.24 20.77 -2.31
CA VAL A 59 12.82 21.05 -2.51
C VAL A 59 12.23 20.12 -3.56
N LEU A 60 11.22 19.35 -3.17
CA LEU A 60 10.38 18.60 -4.10
C LEU A 60 9.32 19.56 -4.67
N PRO A 61 9.10 19.60 -6.00
CA PRO A 61 8.03 20.41 -6.57
C PRO A 61 6.67 19.95 -6.01
N GLU A 62 5.94 20.88 -5.39
CA GLU A 62 4.62 20.60 -4.83
C GLU A 62 3.64 19.94 -5.84
N PRO A 63 3.60 20.32 -7.13
CA PRO A 63 2.71 19.66 -8.07
C PRO A 63 3.09 18.20 -8.37
N LEU A 64 4.38 17.84 -8.28
CA LEU A 64 4.81 16.44 -8.41
C LEU A 64 4.27 15.61 -7.24
N PHE A 65 4.37 16.18 -6.03
CA PHE A 65 3.85 15.56 -4.82
C PHE A 65 2.35 15.27 -4.92
N TRP A 66 1.55 16.27 -5.29
CA TRP A 66 0.10 16.11 -5.41
C TRP A 66 -0.27 15.04 -6.43
N ARG A 67 0.50 14.97 -7.52
CA ARG A 67 0.29 13.97 -8.56
C ARG A 67 0.63 12.55 -8.12
N ILE A 68 1.68 12.36 -7.32
CA ILE A 68 1.98 11.04 -6.74
C ILE A 68 0.87 10.63 -5.78
N LEU A 69 0.46 11.52 -4.87
CA LEU A 69 -0.62 11.26 -3.92
C LEU A 69 -1.93 10.87 -4.64
N GLU A 70 -2.35 11.67 -5.61
CA GLU A 70 -3.59 11.44 -6.38
C GLU A 70 -3.61 10.05 -7.03
N HIS A 71 -2.55 9.68 -7.74
CA HIS A 71 -2.48 8.38 -8.42
C HIS A 71 -2.41 7.20 -7.44
N LEU A 72 -1.71 7.35 -6.31
CA LEU A 72 -1.69 6.30 -5.28
C LEU A 72 -3.08 6.11 -4.66
N VAL A 73 -3.82 7.19 -4.43
CA VAL A 73 -5.21 7.14 -3.94
C VAL A 73 -6.12 6.49 -4.97
N GLN A 74 -6.00 6.84 -6.25
CA GLN A 74 -6.77 6.19 -7.31
C GLN A 74 -6.47 4.69 -7.41
N ALA A 75 -5.20 4.30 -7.33
CA ALA A 75 -4.82 2.89 -7.26
C ALA A 75 -5.42 2.17 -6.03
N ALA A 76 -5.43 2.83 -4.86
CA ALA A 76 -6.06 2.29 -3.64
C ALA A 76 -7.58 2.10 -3.79
N ILE A 77 -8.28 3.06 -4.41
CA ILE A 77 -9.71 2.95 -4.71
C ILE A 77 -9.97 1.76 -5.63
N VAL A 78 -9.18 1.59 -6.70
CA VAL A 78 -9.31 0.42 -7.61
C VAL A 78 -9.07 -0.88 -6.88
N MET A 79 -8.05 -0.94 -6.01
CA MET A 79 -7.77 -2.14 -5.23
C MET A 79 -8.93 -2.46 -4.26
N GLU A 80 -9.55 -1.45 -3.66
CA GLU A 80 -10.69 -1.60 -2.76
C GLU A 80 -11.99 -2.00 -3.48
N GLN A 81 -12.32 -1.31 -4.57
CA GLN A 81 -13.65 -1.32 -5.18
C GLN A 81 -13.69 -2.04 -6.53
N GLY A 82 -12.55 -2.21 -7.20
CA GLY A 82 -12.46 -2.75 -8.56
C GLY A 82 -12.75 -1.76 -9.67
N THR A 83 -13.20 -0.57 -9.33
CA THR A 83 -13.59 0.49 -10.25
C THR A 83 -13.24 1.86 -9.67
N LEU A 84 -12.95 2.83 -10.54
CA LEU A 84 -12.90 4.26 -10.22
C LEU A 84 -14.22 4.95 -10.50
N THR A 85 -14.98 4.44 -11.47
CA THR A 85 -16.28 4.99 -11.83
C THR A 85 -17.30 4.59 -10.79
N SER A 86 -18.01 5.59 -10.30
CA SER A 86 -19.25 5.37 -9.58
C SER A 86 -20.38 5.11 -10.56
N GLU A 87 -21.06 3.98 -10.44
CA GLU A 87 -22.41 3.90 -10.97
C GLU A 87 -23.25 4.98 -10.25
N GLN A 88 -23.81 5.93 -11.01
CA GLN A 88 -24.63 7.05 -10.53
C GLN A 88 -23.93 8.20 -9.75
N GLY A 89 -22.63 8.42 -9.88
CA GLY A 89 -21.98 9.61 -9.30
C GLY A 89 -21.70 9.53 -7.79
N THR A 90 -21.90 8.37 -7.18
CA THR A 90 -21.57 8.07 -5.77
C THR A 90 -20.32 7.21 -5.66
N LEU A 91 -19.25 7.71 -5.03
CA LEU A 91 -17.91 7.09 -4.79
C LEU A 91 -17.91 5.70 -4.07
N THR A 92 -19.03 4.98 -4.07
CA THR A 92 -19.31 3.82 -3.22
C THR A 92 -19.79 2.59 -3.98
N SER A 93 -19.76 2.54 -5.32
CA SER A 93 -20.14 1.33 -6.05
C SER A 93 -18.96 0.37 -6.17
N VAL A 94 -18.81 -0.53 -5.19
CA VAL A 94 -17.93 -1.70 -5.33
C VAL A 94 -18.42 -2.53 -6.52
N GLN A 95 -17.53 -2.89 -7.44
CA GLN A 95 -17.85 -3.74 -8.58
C GLN A 95 -18.40 -5.09 -8.07
N ASP A 96 -19.47 -5.58 -8.69
CA ASP A 96 -20.10 -6.83 -8.27
C ASP A 96 -19.09 -8.00 -8.27
N GLY A 97 -19.09 -8.76 -7.18
CA GLY A 97 -18.13 -9.85 -6.94
C GLY A 97 -16.68 -9.41 -6.70
N TRP A 98 -16.39 -8.11 -6.53
CA TRP A 98 -15.05 -7.63 -6.22
C TRP A 98 -14.67 -7.96 -4.77
N GLN A 99 -13.52 -8.60 -4.60
CA GLN A 99 -12.85 -8.80 -3.32
C GLN A 99 -11.70 -7.81 -3.20
N GLN A 100 -11.72 -6.94 -2.19
CA GLN A 100 -10.68 -5.92 -2.03
C GLN A 100 -9.26 -6.52 -2.01
N ILE A 101 -8.30 -5.75 -2.50
CA ILE A 101 -6.88 -6.08 -2.56
C ILE A 101 -6.13 -5.16 -1.60
N VAL A 102 -5.39 -5.75 -0.67
CA VAL A 102 -4.48 -5.02 0.22
C VAL A 102 -3.06 -5.21 -0.29
N HIS A 103 -2.39 -4.11 -0.63
CA HIS A 103 -1.08 -4.15 -1.26
C HIS A 103 0.02 -4.64 -0.32
N ARG A 104 -0.04 -4.18 0.94
CA ARG A 104 0.85 -4.50 2.07
C ARG A 104 2.33 -4.09 1.95
N ASP A 105 2.79 -3.75 0.76
CA ASP A 105 4.12 -3.18 0.55
C ASP A 105 4.07 -1.91 -0.32
N LEU A 106 3.02 -1.11 -0.12
CA LEU A 106 2.85 0.14 -0.86
C LEU A 106 3.82 1.19 -0.30
N LYS A 107 4.83 1.55 -1.08
CA LYS A 107 5.93 2.43 -0.68
C LYS A 107 6.47 3.21 -1.88
N ALA A 108 7.36 4.17 -1.63
CA ALA A 108 7.95 4.98 -2.71
C ALA A 108 8.74 4.15 -3.74
N ASP A 109 9.27 2.99 -3.35
CA ASP A 109 9.94 2.04 -4.26
C ASP A 109 8.96 1.31 -5.19
N SER A 110 7.69 1.15 -4.77
CA SER A 110 6.67 0.43 -5.52
C SER A 110 5.79 1.35 -6.39
N ALA A 111 6.00 2.66 -6.31
CA ALA A 111 5.38 3.68 -7.14
C ALA A 111 6.31 4.05 -8.31
N PHE A 112 6.19 3.38 -9.45
CA PHE A 112 7.00 3.64 -10.63
C PHE A 112 6.47 4.85 -11.42
N MET A 113 7.38 5.61 -12.00
CA MET A 113 7.09 6.86 -12.68
C MET A 113 7.23 6.66 -14.20
N THR A 114 6.21 7.08 -14.95
CA THR A 114 6.20 7.00 -16.42
C THR A 114 5.84 8.34 -17.05
N SER A 115 6.53 8.71 -18.12
CA SER A 115 6.28 9.95 -18.83
C SER A 115 4.91 9.91 -19.51
N THR A 116 4.18 11.02 -19.41
CA THR A 116 2.87 11.16 -20.06
C THR A 116 2.93 12.30 -21.07
N PRO A 117 2.57 12.07 -22.35
CA PRO A 117 2.56 13.12 -23.35
C PRO A 117 1.76 14.33 -22.88
N ARG A 118 2.33 15.53 -23.03
CA ARG A 118 1.72 16.83 -22.67
C ARG A 118 1.51 17.07 -21.17
N CYS A 119 2.16 16.31 -20.30
CA CYS A 119 2.21 16.65 -18.88
C CYS A 119 3.64 16.90 -18.40
N TYR A 120 3.83 17.91 -17.56
CA TYR A 120 5.14 18.27 -17.02
C TYR A 120 5.68 17.30 -15.97
N TYR A 121 4.77 16.61 -15.27
CA TYR A 121 5.11 15.62 -14.26
C TYR A 121 4.79 14.21 -14.77
N PRO A 122 5.54 13.18 -14.37
CA PRO A 122 5.22 11.80 -14.71
C PRO A 122 3.96 11.31 -13.99
N ARG A 123 3.40 10.23 -14.51
CA ARG A 123 2.37 9.43 -13.84
C ARG A 123 3.02 8.42 -12.91
N ALA A 124 2.42 8.21 -11.74
CA ALA A 124 2.81 7.16 -10.82
C ALA A 124 1.95 5.92 -11.06
N LEU A 125 2.59 4.75 -11.12
CA LEU A 125 1.97 3.43 -11.29
C LEU A 125 2.36 2.56 -10.11
N VAL A 126 1.37 1.98 -9.44
CA VAL A 126 1.62 1.00 -8.36
C VAL A 126 2.07 -0.32 -8.96
N SER A 127 3.13 -0.90 -8.39
CA SER A 127 3.75 -2.16 -8.78
C SER A 127 4.11 -2.98 -7.54
N ASP A 128 4.68 -4.17 -7.75
CA ASP A 128 5.17 -5.07 -6.70
C ASP A 128 4.05 -5.67 -5.84
N PHE A 129 3.16 -6.42 -6.51
CA PHE A 129 2.01 -7.07 -5.88
C PHE A 129 2.38 -8.42 -5.26
N GLY A 130 3.68 -8.71 -5.08
CA GLY A 130 4.18 -9.97 -4.56
C GLY A 130 3.76 -10.26 -3.12
N MET A 131 3.42 -9.21 -2.36
CA MET A 131 3.01 -9.28 -0.95
C MET A 131 1.52 -9.03 -0.71
N CYS A 132 0.73 -8.86 -1.78
CA CYS A 132 -0.68 -8.54 -1.69
C CYS A 132 -1.52 -9.67 -1.10
N LEU A 133 -2.63 -9.29 -0.45
CA LEU A 133 -3.69 -10.22 -0.04
C LEU A 133 -5.03 -9.74 -0.58
N SER A 134 -5.85 -10.66 -1.04
CA SER A 134 -7.27 -10.43 -1.24
C SER A 134 -8.07 -10.66 0.05
N GLU A 135 -9.26 -10.07 0.16
CA GLU A 135 -10.18 -10.30 1.28
C GLU A 135 -10.42 -11.79 1.56
N PHE A 136 -10.58 -12.59 0.50
CA PHE A 136 -10.76 -14.03 0.61
C PHE A 136 -9.54 -14.72 1.22
N GLU A 137 -8.34 -14.34 0.81
CA GLU A 137 -7.09 -14.87 1.38
C GLU A 137 -6.88 -14.41 2.83
N SER A 138 -7.29 -13.19 3.18
CA SER A 138 -7.28 -12.70 4.57
C SER A 138 -8.26 -13.46 5.46
N ALA A 139 -9.39 -13.93 4.89
CA ALA A 139 -10.47 -14.62 5.59
C ALA A 139 -10.29 -16.16 5.71
N ILE A 140 -9.35 -16.77 4.99
CA ILE A 140 -9.04 -18.19 5.16
C ILE A 140 -8.42 -18.42 6.56
N VAL A 141 -9.13 -19.19 7.39
CA VAL A 141 -8.64 -19.75 8.65
C VAL A 141 -7.98 -21.11 8.35
N PRO A 142 -6.68 -21.30 8.61
CA PRO A 142 -5.91 -22.46 8.18
C PRO A 142 -5.92 -23.62 9.17
N SER A 143 -5.59 -24.81 8.64
CA SER A 143 -5.08 -25.94 9.40
C SER A 143 -3.59 -25.76 9.71
N ALA A 144 -3.15 -26.13 10.91
CA ALA A 144 -1.81 -25.87 11.45
C ALA A 144 -0.60 -26.44 10.65
N ASP A 145 -0.82 -27.25 9.61
CA ASP A 145 0.22 -28.02 8.92
C ASP A 145 0.58 -27.54 7.50
N ASP A 146 -0.02 -26.45 6.99
CA ASP A 146 0.24 -25.98 5.62
C ASP A 146 1.44 -25.01 5.54
N LEU A 147 2.56 -25.46 4.99
CA LEU A 147 3.78 -24.66 4.79
C LEU A 147 3.64 -23.61 3.67
N TRP A 148 2.58 -23.67 2.86
CA TRP A 148 2.25 -22.68 1.83
C TRP A 148 1.14 -21.73 2.27
N ASP A 149 0.79 -21.76 3.56
CA ASP A 149 -0.24 -20.93 4.17
C ASP A 149 0.09 -19.44 4.00
N PRO A 150 -0.83 -18.64 3.41
CA PRO A 150 -0.75 -17.17 3.40
C PRO A 150 -0.50 -16.55 4.79
N LYS A 151 -0.80 -17.24 5.90
CA LYS A 151 -0.41 -16.81 7.25
C LYS A 151 1.09 -16.73 7.48
N VAL A 152 1.92 -17.50 6.78
CA VAL A 152 3.37 -17.29 6.82
C VAL A 152 3.68 -15.87 6.34
N TYR A 153 2.96 -15.33 5.36
CA TYR A 153 3.08 -13.92 4.97
C TYR A 153 2.33 -12.96 5.90
N ARG A 154 1.29 -13.38 6.62
CA ARG A 154 0.56 -12.56 7.62
C ARG A 154 1.38 -12.32 8.88
N ASN A 155 2.10 -13.34 9.34
CA ASN A 155 2.98 -13.32 10.51
C ASN A 155 4.43 -12.98 10.16
N ASN A 156 4.86 -13.15 8.90
CA ASN A 156 6.14 -12.62 8.47
C ASN A 156 6.04 -11.10 8.39
N VAL A 157 6.55 -10.50 9.45
CA VAL A 157 7.66 -9.54 9.52
C VAL A 157 8.66 -9.59 8.32
N THR A 158 8.25 -9.85 7.06
CA THR A 158 9.13 -9.76 5.88
C THR A 158 9.24 -8.33 5.38
N GLY A 159 8.19 -7.51 5.56
CA GLY A 159 8.28 -6.07 5.36
C GLY A 159 9.33 -5.41 6.28
N ALA A 160 9.46 -5.94 7.49
CA ALA A 160 10.41 -5.47 8.49
C ALA A 160 11.90 -5.59 8.11
N ASN A 161 12.28 -6.57 7.27
CA ASN A 161 13.66 -6.69 6.77
C ASN A 161 13.92 -5.82 5.53
N THR A 162 12.89 -5.17 4.97
CA THR A 162 12.98 -4.29 3.79
C THR A 162 12.69 -2.81 4.10
N GLY A 163 12.71 -2.41 5.38
CA GLY A 163 12.36 -1.04 5.81
C GLY A 163 10.84 -0.78 5.92
N ALA A 164 10.00 -1.81 5.77
CA ALA A 164 8.54 -1.70 5.78
C ALA A 164 7.91 -1.82 7.18
N TRP A 165 8.70 -1.77 8.27
CA TRP A 165 8.14 -1.58 9.62
C TRP A 165 7.27 -0.31 9.69
N THR A 166 7.62 0.74 8.95
CA THR A 166 6.86 1.99 8.94
C THR A 166 5.56 1.90 8.15
N CYS A 167 5.47 1.00 7.16
CA CYS A 167 4.28 0.84 6.33
C CYS A 167 3.31 -0.22 6.86
N GLN A 168 3.56 -0.77 8.06
CA GLN A 168 2.58 -1.64 8.73
C GLN A 168 1.52 -0.77 9.41
N PRO A 169 0.25 -0.85 9.01
CA PRO A 169 -0.81 -0.22 9.79
C PRO A 169 -0.94 -0.90 11.16
N TYR A 170 -1.62 -0.27 12.11
CA TYR A 170 -1.73 -0.78 13.48
C TYR A 170 -2.35 -2.19 13.54
N GLU A 171 -3.36 -2.46 12.71
CA GLU A 171 -3.94 -3.81 12.59
C GLU A 171 -2.95 -4.86 12.03
N ALA A 172 -1.84 -4.39 11.44
CA ALA A 172 -0.72 -5.19 10.96
C ALA A 172 0.43 -5.35 11.96
N THR A 173 0.43 -4.65 13.11
CA THR A 173 1.43 -4.83 14.17
C THR A 173 0.99 -5.90 15.18
N PRO A 174 1.89 -6.79 15.67
CA PRO A 174 1.60 -7.61 16.83
C PRO A 174 1.37 -6.71 18.05
N ASP A 175 0.41 -7.03 18.92
CA ASP A 175 0.31 -6.35 20.21
C ASP A 175 1.57 -6.70 21.04
N GLU A 176 2.39 -5.69 21.35
CA GLU A 176 3.38 -5.82 22.41
C GLU A 176 2.62 -5.78 23.74
N ASP A 177 2.56 -6.91 24.44
CA ASP A 177 2.06 -6.89 25.81
C ASP A 177 2.95 -5.96 26.67
N ILE A 178 2.40 -5.42 27.76
CA ILE A 178 3.09 -4.52 28.70
C ILE A 178 4.40 -5.15 29.26
N ASN A 179 4.54 -6.47 29.10
CA ASN A 179 5.67 -7.29 29.53
C ASN A 179 6.69 -7.63 28.41
N GLY A 180 6.47 -7.17 27.17
CA GLY A 180 7.36 -7.43 26.04
C GLY A 180 7.23 -8.83 25.42
N GLU A 181 6.15 -9.55 25.72
CA GLU A 181 5.80 -10.80 25.05
C GLU A 181 4.83 -10.47 23.90
N ASN A 182 5.16 -10.94 22.69
CA ASN A 182 4.29 -10.77 21.52
C ASN A 182 3.07 -11.67 21.69
N GLU A 183 1.91 -11.10 22.03
CA GLU A 183 0.68 -11.89 22.01
C GLU A 183 0.34 -12.24 20.54
N PRO A 184 0.06 -13.52 20.24
CA PRO A 184 -0.42 -13.89 18.92
C PRO A 184 -1.75 -13.18 18.67
N ARG A 185 -1.84 -12.51 17.52
CA ARG A 185 -3.01 -11.69 17.15
C ARG A 185 -4.32 -12.48 17.29
N PRO A 186 -5.43 -11.83 17.74
CA PRO A 186 -6.74 -12.46 17.80
C PRO A 186 -7.12 -13.10 16.45
N GLU A 187 -7.52 -14.37 16.50
CA GLU A 187 -7.97 -15.08 15.31
C GLU A 187 -9.16 -14.34 14.66
N GLY A 188 -9.06 -14.06 13.36
CA GLY A 188 -10.13 -13.40 12.60
C GLY A 188 -9.95 -11.90 12.34
N LEU A 189 -8.92 -11.23 12.86
CA LEU A 189 -8.67 -9.81 12.56
C LEU A 189 -8.17 -9.62 11.11
N LEU A 190 -9.05 -9.19 10.20
CA LEU A 190 -8.71 -8.97 8.79
C LEU A 190 -7.91 -7.67 8.61
N ILE A 191 -6.87 -7.73 7.76
CA ILE A 191 -6.22 -6.53 7.23
C ILE A 191 -6.97 -6.16 5.95
N LEU A 192 -7.51 -4.94 5.90
CA LEU A 192 -8.41 -4.45 4.84
C LEU A 192 -7.85 -3.17 4.17
N SER A 193 -8.63 -2.55 3.29
CA SER A 193 -8.29 -1.36 2.51
C SER A 193 -7.72 -0.17 3.32
N PRO A 194 -8.06 0.07 4.61
CA PRO A 194 -7.41 1.12 5.41
C PRO A 194 -5.89 0.96 5.52
N ALA A 195 -5.38 -0.27 5.41
CA ALA A 195 -3.95 -0.56 5.37
C ALA A 195 -3.24 0.13 4.18
N ASN A 196 -3.89 0.19 3.02
CA ASN A 196 -3.34 0.89 1.85
C ASN A 196 -3.28 2.40 2.12
N VAL A 197 -4.29 2.96 2.80
CA VAL A 197 -4.33 4.40 3.16
C VAL A 197 -3.19 4.75 4.12
N TRP A 198 -2.94 3.91 5.13
CA TRP A 198 -1.79 4.06 6.02
C TRP A 198 -0.46 4.08 5.23
N CYS A 199 -0.27 3.09 4.35
CA CYS A 199 0.92 2.99 3.53
C CYS A 199 1.13 4.23 2.64
N ILE A 200 0.05 4.79 2.07
CA ILE A 200 0.11 6.04 1.31
C ILE A 200 0.59 7.18 2.21
N GLY A 201 0.01 7.35 3.40
CA GLY A 201 0.42 8.40 4.33
C GLY A 201 1.91 8.35 4.65
N ILE A 202 2.44 7.16 4.93
CA ILE A 202 3.86 6.93 5.22
C ILE A 202 4.73 7.20 3.99
N THR A 203 4.33 6.70 2.82
CA THR A 203 5.04 6.92 1.55
C THR A 203 5.20 8.41 1.25
N ILE A 204 4.10 9.14 1.40
CA ILE A 204 4.02 10.56 1.14
C ILE A 204 4.85 11.36 2.15
N PHE A 205 4.80 10.99 3.44
CA PHE A 205 5.66 11.55 4.47
C PHE A 205 7.15 11.35 4.15
N GLN A 206 7.55 10.15 3.74
CA GLN A 206 8.94 9.82 3.40
C GLN A 206 9.45 10.65 2.22
N ILE A 207 8.63 10.79 1.18
CA ILE A 207 8.95 11.58 -0.01
C ILE A 207 9.15 13.07 0.36
N MET A 208 8.30 13.64 1.22
CA MET A 208 8.40 15.04 1.63
C MET A 208 9.63 15.33 2.50
N ASN A 209 9.96 14.41 3.40
CA ASN A 209 10.96 14.66 4.44
C ASN A 209 12.34 14.02 4.15
N GLY A 210 12.45 13.23 3.08
CA GLY A 210 13.71 12.59 2.70
C GLY A 210 14.22 11.55 3.69
N GLY A 211 13.33 10.93 4.48
CA GLY A 211 13.68 9.96 5.51
C GLY A 211 12.48 9.20 6.04
N GLU A 212 12.74 8.08 6.74
CA GLU A 212 11.70 7.30 7.38
C GLU A 212 11.05 8.06 8.55
N PRO A 213 9.72 8.00 8.71
CA PRO A 213 9.08 8.55 9.90
C PRO A 213 9.67 7.85 11.13
N ARG A 214 10.14 8.64 12.09
CA ARG A 214 10.46 8.13 13.43
C ARG A 214 9.15 7.87 14.15
N LEU A 215 8.49 6.77 13.80
CA LEU A 215 7.41 6.24 14.61
C LEU A 215 8.05 5.80 15.93
N GLN A 216 7.86 6.58 17.00
CA GLN A 216 8.16 6.08 18.34
C GLN A 216 7.25 4.87 18.53
N THR A 217 7.85 3.69 18.70
CA THR A 217 7.14 2.42 18.95
C THR A 217 6.31 2.44 20.24
N LYS A 218 6.39 3.50 21.03
CA LYS A 218 5.44 3.79 22.09
C LYS A 218 4.33 4.66 21.53
N THR A 219 3.24 4.03 21.14
CA THR A 219 1.93 4.67 21.14
C THR A 219 1.69 5.20 22.55
N HIS A 220 1.98 6.48 22.77
CA HIS A 220 1.38 7.21 23.87
C HIS A 220 -0.09 7.32 23.53
N TYR A 221 -0.88 6.30 23.87
CA TYR A 221 -2.29 6.53 24.11
C TYR A 221 -2.32 7.51 25.27
N THR A 222 -2.55 8.77 24.93
CA THR A 222 -2.83 9.79 25.90
C THR A 222 -4.06 9.31 26.66
N SER A 223 -3.88 8.96 27.94
CA SER A 223 -5.02 8.77 28.83
C SER A 223 -5.89 10.03 28.79
N ALA A 224 -7.17 9.97 29.16
CA ALA A 224 -8.04 11.16 29.19
C ALA A 224 -7.49 12.31 30.07
N SER A 225 -6.45 12.06 30.86
CA SER A 225 -5.71 13.03 31.67
C SER A 225 -4.45 13.61 31.02
N ASP A 226 -4.11 13.27 29.78
CA ASP A 226 -2.92 13.79 29.08
C ASP A 226 -3.23 15.10 28.34
N ASP A 227 -2.36 16.10 28.51
CA ASP A 227 -2.54 17.47 28.00
C ASP A 227 -2.63 17.56 26.46
N HIS A 228 -2.26 16.50 25.74
CA HIS A 228 -2.25 16.44 24.27
C HIS A 228 -3.47 15.72 23.65
N TRP A 229 -4.43 15.23 24.45
CA TRP A 229 -5.64 14.53 23.99
C TRP A 229 -6.56 15.41 23.11
N TYR A 230 -6.53 16.73 23.28
CA TYR A 230 -7.49 17.65 22.65
C TYR A 230 -7.34 17.87 21.13
N SER A 231 -6.40 17.22 20.45
CA SER A 231 -6.10 17.56 19.04
C SER A 231 -6.83 16.72 17.98
N TRP A 232 -7.55 15.65 18.35
CA TRP A 232 -8.24 14.82 17.36
C TRP A 232 -9.48 14.11 17.92
N ASN A 233 -10.43 14.88 18.48
CA ASN A 233 -11.76 14.34 18.78
C ASN A 233 -12.82 14.98 17.84
N PRO A 234 -13.34 14.24 16.85
CA PRO A 234 -14.38 14.73 15.93
C PRO A 234 -15.70 15.06 16.65
N GLU A 235 -15.91 14.62 17.88
CA GLU A 235 -17.13 14.93 18.66
C GLU A 235 -17.07 16.27 19.41
N THR A 236 -15.88 16.89 19.53
CA THR A 236 -15.73 18.23 20.15
C THR A 236 -15.76 19.38 19.16
N ALA A 237 -15.86 19.10 17.86
CA ALA A 237 -16.10 20.10 16.84
C ALA A 237 -17.56 20.55 16.89
N VAL A 238 -17.87 21.45 17.83
CA VAL A 238 -19.12 22.21 17.82
C VAL A 238 -19.09 23.15 16.59
N PRO A 239 -20.20 23.31 15.85
CA PRO A 239 -20.26 24.11 14.62
C PRO A 239 -19.83 25.57 14.78
#